data_AF-A0A9P0Q5M1-F1
#
_entry.id   AF-A0A9P0Q5M1-F1
#
_cell.length_a   1.000
_cell.length_b   1.000
_cell.length_c   1.000
_cell.angle_alpha   90.00
_cell.angle_beta   90.00
_cell.angle_gamma   90.00
#
_symmetry.space_group_name_H-M   'P 1'
#
loop_
_entity.id
_entity.type
_entity.pdbx_description
1 polymer ?
#
loop_
_entity_poly.entity_id
_entity_poly.type
_entity_poly.pdbx_seq_one_letter_code
_entity_poly.pdbx_strand_id
1 'polypeptide(L)'
;MEELAIPGPSHVVSSHIPFPDEASKMVEPPEILQSFTSSSTATASEQEYQLAIRGNVTKRNVRTPRKRRLKRYVGDLSSDDFSTPRKSKSNYRLMKSSLMTLRKKVKSLQTSVAALRRRIKTLCGLLKLLKQKNHITDSAETVLKVSRLMKTVCPRYPNSFEWSN
;
A
#
# COMPACT_ATOMS: atom_id res chain seq x y z
N MET A 1 35.28 -33.15 34.13
CA MET A 1 35.01 -32.27 32.97
C MET A 1 33.98 -33.00 32.12
N GLU A 2 32.70 -32.78 32.40
CA GLU A 2 31.60 -33.37 31.63
C GLU A 2 31.24 -32.44 30.48
N GLU A 3 31.29 -32.98 29.26
CA GLU A 3 31.00 -32.27 28.02
C GLU A 3 29.48 -32.25 27.79
N LEU A 4 28.87 -31.07 27.83
CA LEU A 4 27.43 -30.87 27.57
C LEU A 4 27.18 -30.83 26.06
N ALA A 5 26.62 -31.91 25.52
CA ALA A 5 26.16 -31.99 24.13
C ALA A 5 24.91 -31.11 23.90
N ILE A 6 25.02 -30.17 22.97
CA ILE A 6 23.91 -29.28 22.54
C ILE A 6 23.12 -30.00 21.43
N PRO A 7 21.80 -30.22 21.58
CA PRO A 7 20.99 -30.82 20.52
C PRO A 7 20.77 -29.84 19.35
N GLY A 8 21.07 -30.31 18.13
CA GLY A 8 20.93 -29.54 16.89
C GLY A 8 19.48 -29.24 16.49
N PRO A 9 19.27 -28.22 15.65
CA PRO A 9 17.94 -27.72 15.28
C PRO A 9 17.20 -28.69 14.34
N SER A 10 15.96 -29.01 14.72
CA SER A 10 15.02 -29.81 13.95
C SER A 10 14.57 -29.10 12.67
N HIS A 11 14.62 -29.84 11.55
CA HIS A 11 14.15 -29.40 10.24
C HIS A 11 12.64 -29.13 10.26
N VAL A 12 12.24 -27.89 10.01
CA VAL A 12 10.84 -27.51 9.82
C VAL A 12 10.42 -27.86 8.39
N VAL A 13 9.50 -28.81 8.29
CA VAL A 13 8.85 -29.25 7.04
C VAL A 13 8.06 -28.08 6.45
N SER A 14 8.45 -27.65 5.24
CA SER A 14 7.78 -26.60 4.48
C SER A 14 6.53 -27.17 3.79
N SER A 15 5.35 -26.86 4.32
CA SER A 15 4.08 -27.19 3.69
C SER A 15 3.78 -26.23 2.54
N HIS A 16 3.92 -26.72 1.32
CA HIS A 16 3.52 -26.06 0.08
C HIS A 16 1.99 -25.88 0.05
N ILE A 17 1.52 -24.63 0.04
CA ILE A 17 0.11 -24.29 -0.16
C ILE A 17 -0.08 -24.01 -1.67
N PRO A 18 -0.99 -24.70 -2.38
CA PRO A 18 -1.29 -24.42 -3.79
C PRO A 18 -2.15 -23.14 -3.92
N PHE A 19 -1.79 -22.30 -4.90
CA PHE A 19 -2.61 -21.18 -5.35
C PHE A 19 -3.69 -21.69 -6.33
N PRO A 20 -4.96 -21.26 -6.21
CA PRO A 20 -5.96 -21.52 -7.23
C PRO A 20 -5.79 -20.54 -8.40
N ASP A 21 -5.53 -21.11 -9.58
CA ASP A 21 -5.73 -20.48 -10.89
C ASP A 21 -7.24 -20.33 -11.13
N GLU A 22 -7.73 -19.10 -11.33
CA GLU A 22 -9.05 -18.91 -11.93
C GLU A 22 -9.10 -17.67 -12.83
N ALA A 23 -8.94 -17.97 -14.11
CA ALA A 23 -9.68 -17.44 -15.26
C ALA A 23 -9.91 -15.92 -15.41
N SER A 24 -9.14 -15.38 -16.35
CA SER A 24 -9.53 -14.39 -17.36
C SER A 24 -11.03 -14.18 -17.58
N LYS A 25 -11.46 -12.92 -17.54
CA LYS A 25 -12.48 -12.42 -18.48
C LYS A 25 -12.11 -11.02 -18.97
N MET A 26 -11.88 -10.97 -20.28
CA MET A 26 -11.63 -9.77 -21.07
C MET A 26 -12.90 -8.93 -21.13
N VAL A 27 -12.76 -7.62 -20.91
CA VAL A 27 -13.74 -6.62 -21.34
C VAL A 27 -12.95 -5.51 -22.04
N GLU A 28 -13.19 -5.38 -23.34
CA GLU A 28 -12.68 -4.32 -24.22
C GLU A 28 -13.19 -2.93 -23.81
N PRO A 29 -12.37 -1.88 -24.00
CA PRO A 29 -12.80 -0.49 -23.90
C PRO A 29 -13.17 0.10 -25.30
N PRO A 30 -14.29 0.84 -25.43
CA PRO A 30 -14.56 1.61 -26.64
C PRO A 30 -13.76 2.92 -26.66
N GLU A 31 -13.08 3.16 -27.78
CA GLU A 31 -12.59 4.45 -28.25
C GLU A 31 -13.77 5.37 -28.60
N ILE A 32 -13.63 6.71 -28.42
CA ILE A 32 -14.19 7.76 -29.30
C ILE A 32 -13.58 9.14 -28.93
N LEU A 33 -12.85 9.68 -29.90
CA LEU A 33 -12.74 11.07 -30.40
C LEU A 33 -12.76 12.25 -29.39
N GLN A 34 -11.63 12.93 -29.21
CA GLN A 34 -11.24 14.19 -29.90
C GLN A 34 -12.12 15.40 -29.58
N SER A 35 -11.55 16.38 -28.89
CA SER A 35 -11.59 17.77 -29.33
C SER A 35 -10.50 18.59 -28.64
N PHE A 36 -9.51 18.97 -29.43
CA PHE A 36 -8.55 20.03 -29.15
C PHE A 36 -9.20 21.36 -29.53
N THR A 37 -9.11 22.38 -28.67
CA THR A 37 -9.25 23.77 -29.09
C THR A 37 -8.20 24.61 -28.38
N SER A 38 -7.00 24.69 -28.98
CA SER A 38 -6.04 25.74 -28.68
C SER A 38 -6.46 26.99 -29.45
N SER A 39 -6.80 28.05 -28.72
CA SER A 39 -6.91 29.40 -29.27
C SER A 39 -5.52 30.04 -29.20
N SER A 40 -4.94 30.37 -30.35
CA SER A 40 -3.75 31.21 -30.46
C SER A 40 -3.92 32.09 -31.68
N THR A 41 -4.07 33.38 -31.42
CA THR A 41 -4.02 34.46 -32.40
C THR A 41 -2.56 34.66 -32.82
N ALA A 42 -2.25 34.38 -34.09
CA ALA A 42 -1.01 34.82 -34.71
C ALA A 42 -1.37 35.59 -35.99
N THR A 43 -1.03 36.88 -35.96
CA THR A 43 -1.15 37.83 -37.05
C THR A 43 -0.26 37.45 -38.23
N ALA A 44 -0.81 37.69 -39.42
CA ALA A 44 -0.19 37.50 -40.72
C ALA A 44 1.10 38.29 -40.90
N SER A 45 2.11 37.66 -41.50
CA SER A 45 3.01 38.33 -42.43
C SER A 45 3.59 37.29 -43.37
N GLU A 46 3.17 37.37 -44.63
CA GLU A 46 3.74 36.74 -45.80
C GLU A 46 5.25 36.98 -45.87
N GLN A 47 6.00 35.94 -46.25
CA GLN A 47 7.02 36.04 -47.29
C GLN A 47 7.53 34.63 -47.63
N GLU A 48 6.92 34.05 -48.67
CA GLU A 48 7.59 33.09 -49.53
C GLU A 48 8.80 33.78 -50.18
N TYR A 49 9.99 33.20 -50.13
CA TYR A 49 10.83 33.06 -51.31
C TYR A 49 11.67 31.79 -51.21
N GLN A 50 11.65 31.07 -52.32
CA GLN A 50 12.24 29.77 -52.57
C GLN A 50 13.76 29.73 -52.37
N LEU A 51 14.28 28.56 -52.02
CA LEU A 51 15.41 27.95 -52.73
C LEU A 51 15.53 26.46 -52.40
N ALA A 52 15.19 25.66 -53.41
CA ALA A 52 15.49 24.24 -53.46
C ALA A 52 17.01 24.04 -53.60
N ILE A 53 17.65 23.44 -52.58
CA ILE A 53 18.89 22.70 -52.78
C ILE A 53 18.69 21.27 -52.27
N ARG A 54 18.74 20.38 -53.25
CA ARG A 54 18.63 18.93 -53.22
C ARG A 54 19.81 18.34 -52.45
N GLY A 55 19.69 18.24 -51.12
CA GLY A 55 20.56 17.43 -50.27
C GLY A 55 19.81 16.19 -49.80
N ASN A 56 20.07 15.04 -50.41
CA ASN A 56 19.67 13.73 -49.89
C ASN A 56 20.44 13.45 -48.59
N VAL A 57 20.01 14.07 -47.49
CA VAL A 57 20.44 13.68 -46.15
C VAL A 57 19.48 12.57 -45.73
N THR A 58 19.99 11.34 -45.70
CA THR A 58 19.33 10.19 -45.07
C THR A 58 18.65 10.65 -43.79
N LYS A 59 17.31 10.57 -43.75
CA LYS A 59 16.50 10.85 -42.55
C LYS A 59 16.90 9.85 -41.47
N ARG A 60 17.96 10.16 -40.72
CA ARG A 60 18.32 9.42 -39.50
C ARG A 60 17.10 9.53 -38.61
N ASN A 61 16.46 8.39 -38.39
CA ASN A 61 15.31 8.25 -37.52
C ASN A 61 15.81 8.49 -36.07
N VAL A 62 15.93 9.76 -35.68
CA VAL A 62 16.34 10.17 -34.33
C VAL A 62 15.18 9.82 -33.41
N ARG A 63 15.19 8.58 -32.91
CA ARG A 63 14.30 8.15 -31.85
C ARG A 63 14.63 9.00 -30.62
N THR A 64 13.76 9.96 -30.31
CA THR A 64 13.88 10.71 -29.06
C THR A 64 13.79 9.71 -27.89
N PRO A 65 14.68 9.81 -26.89
CA PRO A 65 14.66 8.87 -25.77
C PRO A 65 13.32 8.98 -25.05
N ARG A 66 12.57 7.87 -25.00
CA ARG A 66 11.28 7.81 -24.30
C ARG A 66 11.49 8.20 -22.83
N LYS A 67 10.69 9.15 -22.34
CA LYS A 67 10.71 9.59 -20.95
C LYS A 67 10.43 8.39 -20.03
N ARG A 68 11.37 8.06 -19.15
CA ARG A 68 11.21 6.94 -18.21
C ARG A 68 10.03 7.23 -17.28
N ARG A 69 9.19 6.22 -17.02
CA ARG A 69 8.08 6.32 -16.06
C ARG A 69 8.65 6.62 -14.68
N LEU A 70 8.05 7.60 -14.00
CA LEU A 70 8.40 7.93 -12.61
C LEU A 70 7.95 6.78 -11.71
N LYS A 71 8.88 6.29 -10.89
CA LYS A 71 8.62 5.29 -9.84
C LYS A 71 7.85 5.96 -8.71
N ARG A 72 6.72 5.37 -8.31
CA ARG A 72 5.80 5.99 -7.32
C ARG A 72 5.84 5.28 -5.98
N TYR A 73 6.14 3.98 -5.97
CA TYR A 73 6.10 3.15 -4.78
C TYR A 73 7.50 2.68 -4.39
N VAL A 74 7.70 2.42 -3.10
CA VAL A 74 8.97 1.88 -2.58
C VAL A 74 9.33 0.55 -3.24
N GLY A 75 8.31 -0.29 -3.53
CA GLY A 75 8.50 -1.57 -4.21
C GLY A 75 8.95 -1.47 -5.68
N ASP A 76 8.85 -0.29 -6.30
CA ASP A 76 9.30 -0.08 -7.68
C ASP A 76 10.82 0.18 -7.75
N LEU A 77 11.46 0.45 -6.61
CA LEU A 77 12.86 0.84 -6.52
C LEU A 77 13.77 -0.39 -6.65
N SER A 78 14.83 -0.25 -7.44
CA SER A 78 15.88 -1.25 -7.64
C SER A 78 17.24 -0.68 -7.20
N SER A 79 18.26 -1.54 -7.07
CA SER A 79 19.64 -1.15 -6.75
C SER A 79 20.17 -0.05 -7.66
N ASP A 80 19.81 -0.07 -8.94
CA ASP A 80 20.22 0.92 -9.94
C ASP A 80 19.73 2.34 -9.61
N ASP A 81 18.64 2.46 -8.86
CA ASP A 81 18.10 3.76 -8.44
C ASP A 81 18.89 4.35 -7.26
N PHE A 82 19.78 3.58 -6.64
CA PHE A 82 20.68 4.04 -5.57
C PHE A 82 22.11 4.25 -6.06
N SER A 83 22.38 4.05 -7.36
CA SER A 83 23.72 4.12 -7.96
C SER A 83 24.40 5.48 -7.86
N THR A 84 23.65 6.59 -7.75
CA THR A 84 24.24 7.93 -7.59
C THR A 84 23.74 8.63 -6.32
N PRO A 85 24.58 9.46 -5.65
CA PRO A 85 24.20 10.14 -4.41
C PRO A 85 22.92 10.97 -4.53
N ARG A 86 22.71 11.64 -5.67
CA ARG A 86 21.49 12.41 -5.94
C ARG A 86 20.25 11.53 -6.00
N LYS A 87 20.29 10.41 -6.73
CA LYS A 87 19.16 9.48 -6.82
C LYS A 87 18.89 8.82 -5.47
N SER A 88 19.94 8.35 -4.80
CA SER A 88 19.86 7.74 -3.47
C SER A 88 19.19 8.69 -2.46
N LYS A 89 19.60 9.96 -2.40
CA LYS A 89 18.96 10.98 -1.54
C LYS A 89 17.48 11.20 -1.86
N SER A 90 17.10 11.20 -3.13
CA SER A 90 15.71 11.37 -3.55
C SER A 90 14.85 10.16 -3.15
N ASN A 91 15.32 8.95 -3.45
CA ASN A 91 14.63 7.71 -3.12
C ASN A 91 14.53 7.46 -1.62
N TYR A 92 15.58 7.81 -0.87
CA TYR A 92 15.55 7.78 0.59
C TYR A 92 14.42 8.65 1.16
N ARG A 93 14.20 9.86 0.61
CA ARG A 93 13.09 10.71 1.03
C ARG A 93 11.72 10.08 0.75
N LEU A 94 11.57 9.43 -0.41
CA LEU A 94 10.34 8.69 -0.77
C LEU A 94 10.09 7.51 0.17
N MET A 95 11.14 6.75 0.51
CA MET A 95 11.04 5.66 1.48
C MET A 95 10.67 6.18 2.86
N LYS A 96 11.35 7.24 3.32
CA LYS A 96 11.08 7.87 4.62
C LYS A 96 9.64 8.38 4.71
N SER A 97 9.14 9.07 3.68
CA SER A 97 7.76 9.57 3.69
C SER A 97 6.74 8.42 3.69
N SER A 98 6.99 7.36 2.92
CA SER A 98 6.15 6.16 2.89
C SER A 98 6.10 5.47 4.26
N LEU A 99 7.26 5.32 4.91
CA LEU A 99 7.37 4.75 6.26
C LEU A 99 6.59 5.60 7.29
N MET A 100 6.71 6.94 7.21
CA MET A 100 5.98 7.84 8.10
C MET A 100 4.47 7.71 7.92
N THR A 101 3.99 7.66 6.68
CA THR A 101 2.56 7.44 6.39
C THR A 101 2.07 6.10 6.93
N LEU A 102 2.85 5.02 6.75
CA LEU A 102 2.52 3.71 7.28
C LEU A 102 2.43 3.73 8.82
N ARG A 103 3.42 4.31 9.50
CA ARG A 103 3.43 4.45 10.97
C ARG A 103 2.22 5.23 11.47
N LYS A 104 1.85 6.33 10.81
CA LYS A 104 0.63 7.10 11.13
C LYS A 104 -0.63 6.25 10.99
N LYS A 105 -0.76 5.48 9.90
CA LYS A 105 -1.90 4.59 9.68
C LYS A 105 -2.00 3.50 10.74
N VAL A 106 -0.87 2.85 11.08
CA VAL A 106 -0.80 1.86 12.15
C VAL A 106 -1.26 2.47 13.48
N LYS A 107 -0.73 3.63 13.86
CA LYS A 107 -1.13 4.33 15.10
C LYS A 107 -2.62 4.68 15.12
N SER A 108 -3.15 5.17 14.00
CA SER A 108 -4.58 5.50 13.87
C SER A 108 -5.44 4.25 14.07
N LEU A 109 -5.12 3.14 13.39
CA LEU A 109 -5.83 1.87 13.52
C LEU A 109 -5.76 1.34 14.96
N GLN A 110 -4.58 1.36 15.58
CA GLN A 110 -4.41 0.94 16.98
C GLN A 110 -5.26 1.79 17.93
N THR A 111 -5.33 3.11 17.71
CA THR A 111 -6.15 4.03 18.51
C THR A 111 -7.64 3.70 18.36
N SER A 112 -8.12 3.47 17.14
CA SER A 112 -9.50 3.06 16.87
C SER A 112 -9.84 1.72 17.53
N VAL A 113 -8.95 0.73 17.42
CA VAL A 113 -9.10 -0.57 18.09
C VAL A 113 -9.17 -0.41 19.61
N ALA A 114 -8.29 0.41 20.20
CA ALA A 114 -8.30 0.69 21.63
C ALA A 114 -9.60 1.38 22.07
N ALA A 115 -10.12 2.33 21.29
CA ALA A 115 -11.39 2.99 21.56
C ALA A 115 -12.58 2.03 21.50
N LEU A 116 -12.63 1.16 20.49
CA LEU A 116 -13.66 0.11 20.37
C LEU A 116 -13.61 -0.86 21.56
N ARG A 117 -12.41 -1.29 21.95
CA ARG A 117 -12.22 -2.15 23.14
C ARG A 117 -12.72 -1.48 24.42
N ARG A 118 -12.47 -0.17 24.60
CA ARG A 118 -13.01 0.59 25.74
C ARG A 118 -14.53 0.62 25.73
N ARG A 119 -15.16 0.93 24.60
CA ARG A 119 -16.63 0.93 24.45
C ARG A 119 -17.23 -0.45 24.77
N ILE A 120 -16.61 -1.51 24.24
CA ILE A 120 -17.01 -2.89 24.54
C ILE A 120 -16.92 -3.16 26.05
N LYS A 121 -15.81 -2.78 26.70
CA LYS A 121 -15.63 -2.95 28.15
C LYS A 121 -16.72 -2.21 28.94
N THR A 122 -17.03 -0.97 28.58
CA THR A 122 -18.11 -0.18 29.23
C THR A 122 -19.46 -0.88 29.07
N LEU A 123 -19.83 -1.29 27.85
CA LEU A 123 -21.08 -2.00 27.58
C LEU A 123 -21.16 -3.36 28.30
N CYS A 124 -20.05 -4.10 28.39
CA CYS A 124 -19.99 -5.32 29.21
C CYS A 124 -20.23 -5.02 30.70
N GLY A 125 -19.68 -3.91 31.21
CA GLY A 125 -19.91 -3.48 32.59
C GLY A 125 -21.37 -3.15 32.85
N LEU A 126 -22.01 -2.39 31.95
CA LEU A 126 -23.43 -2.07 32.03
C LEU A 126 -24.31 -3.32 32.01
N LEU A 127 -24.03 -4.26 31.12
CA LEU A 127 -24.78 -5.51 31.04
C LEU A 127 -24.71 -6.31 32.35
N LYS A 128 -23.53 -6.36 32.98
CA LYS A 128 -23.36 -7.00 34.29
C LYS A 128 -24.19 -6.31 35.39
N LEU A 129 -24.20 -4.97 35.40
CA LEU A 129 -24.99 -4.21 36.37
C LEU A 129 -26.49 -4.43 36.18
N LEU A 130 -26.96 -4.43 34.93
CA LEU A 130 -28.37 -4.70 34.62
C LEU A 130 -28.78 -6.10 35.06
N LYS A 131 -27.91 -7.10 34.84
CA LYS A 131 -28.13 -8.46 35.33
C LYS A 131 -28.19 -8.53 36.85
N GLN A 132 -27.23 -7.90 37.53
CA GLN A 132 -27.17 -7.87 39.00
C GLN A 132 -28.43 -7.23 39.62
N LYS A 133 -29.05 -6.27 38.92
CA LYS A 133 -30.30 -5.62 39.33
C LYS A 133 -31.57 -6.33 38.83
N ASN A 134 -31.46 -7.50 38.20
CA ASN A 134 -32.57 -8.26 37.61
C ASN A 134 -33.39 -7.47 36.56
N HIS A 135 -32.78 -6.49 35.90
CA HIS A 135 -33.45 -5.72 34.82
C HIS A 135 -33.40 -6.41 33.45
N ILE A 136 -32.70 -7.54 33.34
CA ILE A 136 -32.62 -8.34 32.12
C ILE A 136 -32.76 -9.82 32.46
N THR A 137 -33.45 -10.56 31.60
CA THR A 137 -33.53 -12.02 31.66
C THR A 137 -32.28 -12.66 31.06
N ASP A 138 -31.95 -13.88 31.50
CA ASP A 138 -30.78 -14.61 30.99
C ASP A 138 -30.85 -14.87 29.48
N SER A 139 -32.07 -15.06 28.93
CA SER A 139 -32.28 -15.16 27.49
C SER A 139 -31.86 -13.89 26.74
N ALA A 140 -32.23 -12.71 27.25
CA ALA A 140 -31.82 -11.43 26.69
C ALA A 140 -30.29 -11.22 26.77
N GLU A 141 -29.64 -11.68 27.84
CA GLU A 141 -28.18 -11.58 27.99
C GLU A 141 -27.43 -12.33 26.89
N THR A 142 -27.89 -13.53 26.53
CA THR A 142 -27.23 -14.34 25.49
C THR A 142 -27.31 -13.67 24.12
N VAL A 143 -28.49 -13.16 23.73
CA VAL A 143 -28.70 -12.42 22.47
C VAL A 143 -27.77 -11.20 22.39
N LEU A 144 -27.60 -10.48 23.51
CA LEU A 144 -26.72 -9.31 23.60
C LEU A 144 -25.22 -9.66 23.64
N LYS A 145 -24.85 -10.89 23.98
CA LYS A 145 -23.46 -11.37 23.99
C LYS A 145 -23.02 -12.01 22.67
N VAL A 146 -23.92 -12.64 21.92
CA VAL A 146 -23.61 -13.44 20.71
C VAL A 146 -23.14 -12.56 19.53
N SER A 147 -23.57 -11.32 19.44
CA SER A 147 -23.10 -10.32 18.46
C SER A 147 -21.62 -9.89 18.64
N ARG A 148 -20.86 -10.56 19.52
CA ARG A 148 -19.59 -10.09 20.08
C ARG A 148 -18.41 -11.05 19.93
N LEU A 149 -18.49 -12.07 19.08
CA LEU A 149 -17.36 -12.96 18.74
C LEU A 149 -16.31 -12.22 17.88
N MET A 150 -15.63 -11.26 18.49
CA MET A 150 -14.38 -10.64 18.01
C MET A 150 -13.16 -11.18 18.78
N LYS A 151 -13.35 -12.20 19.64
CA LYS A 151 -12.30 -12.79 20.50
C LYS A 151 -11.20 -13.51 19.69
N THR A 152 -11.42 -13.83 18.43
CA THR A 152 -10.48 -14.60 17.60
C THR A 152 -9.61 -13.75 16.65
N VAL A 153 -9.85 -12.44 16.50
CA VAL A 153 -9.29 -11.67 15.35
C VAL A 153 -8.05 -10.83 15.70
N CYS A 154 -7.59 -10.79 16.95
CA CYS A 154 -6.35 -10.08 17.27
C CYS A 154 -5.52 -10.88 18.27
N PRO A 155 -4.65 -11.80 17.81
CA PRO A 155 -3.46 -12.12 18.58
C PRO A 155 -2.82 -10.79 18.98
N ARG A 156 -2.61 -10.58 20.28
CA ARG A 156 -1.72 -9.51 20.75
C ARG A 156 -0.39 -9.77 20.06
N TYR A 157 -0.05 -8.98 19.05
CA TYR A 157 1.36 -8.83 18.72
C TYR A 157 2.00 -8.23 19.97
N PRO A 158 2.92 -8.95 20.64
CA PRO A 158 3.62 -8.39 21.79
C PRO A 158 4.25 -7.08 21.36
N ASN A 159 4.14 -6.05 22.20
CA ASN A 159 4.72 -4.73 22.03
C ASN A 159 6.27 -4.75 22.12
N SER A 160 6.95 -5.81 21.65
CA SER A 160 8.41 -5.90 21.61
C SER A 160 8.94 -5.29 20.31
N PHE A 161 8.73 -3.99 20.15
CA PHE A 161 9.60 -3.15 19.33
C PHE A 161 9.74 -1.83 20.09
N GLU A 162 10.36 -1.91 21.25
CA GLU A 162 10.97 -0.76 21.90
C GLU A 162 12.06 -0.26 20.95
N TRP A 163 11.77 0.83 20.25
CA TRP A 163 12.81 1.62 19.63
C TRP A 163 13.49 2.38 20.77
N SER A 164 14.54 1.79 21.35
CA SER A 164 15.45 2.54 22.23
C SER A 164 16.04 3.69 21.43
N ASN A 165 15.85 4.91 21.96
CA ASN A 165 16.57 6.12 21.55
C ASN A 165 17.97 6.11 22.15
#